data_AF-A0AAV0YAF2-F1
#
_entry.id   AF-A0AAV0YAF2-F1
#
_cell.length_a   1.000
_cell.length_b   1.000
_cell.length_c   1.000
_cell.angle_alpha   90.00
_cell.angle_beta   90.00
_cell.angle_gamma   90.00
#
_symmetry.space_group_name_H-M   'P 1'
#
loop_
_entity.id
_entity.type
_entity.pdbx_description
1 polymer ?
#
loop_
_entity_poly.entity_id
_entity_poly.type
_entity_poly.pdbx_seq_one_letter_code
_entity_poly.pdbx_strand_id
1 'polypeptide(L)'
;MNVSATPAVPVLLIPETSGETISIPGTSGRPADPENVTMTKINAQSSESKLRKALEALGLNTQLPPNHPLIVMFTKTLEISHGNDSQAAKNYVSNVSRVLCYVHQQLAANNLPPKHWADLVSADVEFYVDFFRRREEIGQTKATTINYMKNIRLLLTFRIAIKEHQKCSA
;
A
#
# COMPACT_ATOMS: atom_id res chain seq x y z
N MET A 1 -15.59 -44.71 -14.15
CA MET A 1 -14.91 -43.77 -15.07
C MET A 1 -15.17 -42.38 -14.57
N ASN A 2 -14.10 -41.67 -14.23
CA ASN A 2 -14.07 -40.42 -13.48
C ASN A 2 -13.92 -39.27 -14.47
N VAL A 3 -14.79 -38.25 -14.42
CA VAL A 3 -14.54 -36.95 -15.06
C VAL A 3 -14.93 -35.84 -14.09
N SER A 4 -13.96 -35.48 -13.24
CA SER A 4 -13.99 -34.31 -12.38
C SER A 4 -13.79 -33.08 -13.25
N ALA A 5 -14.80 -32.24 -13.37
CA ALA A 5 -14.69 -30.94 -14.04
C ALA A 5 -14.03 -29.93 -13.09
N THR A 6 -12.83 -29.49 -13.45
CA THR A 6 -12.10 -28.41 -12.77
C THR A 6 -12.80 -27.07 -13.06
N PRO A 7 -13.13 -26.23 -12.06
CA PRO A 7 -13.58 -24.88 -12.34
C PRO A 7 -12.38 -24.02 -12.76
N ALA A 8 -12.45 -23.43 -13.95
CA ALA A 8 -11.46 -22.49 -14.45
C ALA A 8 -11.45 -21.20 -13.61
N VAL A 9 -10.31 -20.88 -13.02
CA VAL A 9 -10.07 -19.59 -12.36
C VAL A 9 -9.94 -18.52 -13.44
N PRO A 10 -10.63 -17.37 -13.37
CA PRO A 10 -10.41 -16.29 -14.33
C PRO A 10 -9.04 -15.68 -14.09
N VAL A 11 -8.13 -15.87 -15.04
CA VAL A 11 -6.88 -15.11 -15.13
C VAL A 11 -7.26 -13.69 -15.54
N LEU A 12 -7.17 -12.75 -14.61
CA LEU A 12 -7.24 -11.33 -14.94
C LEU A 12 -5.98 -10.96 -15.73
N LEU A 13 -6.11 -10.88 -17.06
CA LEU A 13 -5.12 -10.29 -17.95
C LEU A 13 -4.91 -8.82 -17.52
N ILE A 14 -3.72 -8.53 -17.03
CA ILE A 14 -3.22 -7.16 -16.95
C ILE A 14 -2.67 -6.85 -18.35
N PRO A 15 -3.11 -5.79 -19.05
CA PRO A 15 -2.57 -5.49 -20.37
C PRO A 15 -1.07 -5.19 -20.27
N GLU A 16 -0.27 -5.96 -21.00
CA GLU A 16 1.11 -5.62 -21.32
C GLU A 16 1.09 -4.36 -22.19
N THR A 17 1.65 -3.26 -21.68
CA THR A 17 1.93 -2.10 -22.53
C THR A 17 3.20 -2.40 -23.33
N SER A 18 3.02 -3.13 -24.43
CA SER A 18 4.00 -3.21 -25.51
C SER A 18 4.14 -1.84 -26.17
N GLY A 19 5.39 -1.45 -26.43
CA GLY A 19 5.76 -0.13 -26.88
C GLY A 19 5.19 0.26 -28.24
N GLU A 20 4.82 1.53 -28.34
CA GLU A 20 4.65 2.22 -29.61
C GLU A 20 5.40 3.56 -29.52
N THR A 21 6.39 3.67 -30.39
CA THR A 21 7.31 4.80 -30.58
C THR A 21 6.56 6.07 -30.97
N ILE A 22 6.61 7.09 -30.11
CA ILE A 22 6.32 8.48 -30.51
C ILE A 22 7.66 9.16 -30.79
N SER A 23 7.96 9.35 -32.07
CA SER A 23 9.10 10.13 -32.55
C SER A 23 8.93 11.60 -32.16
N ILE A 24 9.89 12.14 -31.39
CA ILE A 24 10.02 13.58 -31.14
C ILE A 24 11.25 14.07 -31.95
N PRO A 25 11.15 15.17 -32.72
CA PRO A 25 12.25 15.62 -33.56
C PRO A 25 13.32 16.37 -32.74
N GLY A 26 14.57 15.96 -32.92
CA GLY A 26 15.76 16.78 -32.73
C GLY A 26 15.99 17.36 -31.32
N THR A 27 16.80 16.68 -30.50
CA THR A 27 17.63 17.40 -29.52
C THR A 27 19.02 16.81 -29.55
N SER A 28 19.95 17.66 -30.00
CA SER A 28 21.39 17.43 -30.07
C SER A 28 21.90 16.83 -28.77
N GLY A 29 22.69 15.76 -28.88
CA GLY A 29 23.35 15.10 -27.78
C GLY A 29 24.28 16.08 -27.06
N ARG A 30 23.85 16.57 -25.91
CA ARG A 30 24.72 17.17 -24.90
C ARG A 30 24.83 16.16 -23.75
N PRO A 31 26.03 15.67 -23.40
CA PRO A 31 26.17 14.84 -22.21
C PRO A 31 25.67 15.64 -21.02
N ALA A 32 24.77 15.05 -20.22
CA ALA A 32 24.32 15.65 -18.97
C ALA A 32 25.56 15.83 -18.07
N ASP A 33 25.80 17.07 -17.66
CA ASP A 33 26.91 17.44 -16.80
C ASP A 33 26.86 16.61 -15.50
N PRO A 34 27.92 15.88 -15.12
CA PRO A 34 27.91 15.01 -13.94
C PRO A 34 27.62 15.77 -12.64
N GLU A 35 27.87 17.08 -12.60
CA GLU A 35 27.55 17.93 -11.45
C GLU A 35 26.03 18.12 -11.24
N ASN A 36 25.24 18.18 -12.31
CA ASN A 36 23.79 18.38 -12.24
C ASN A 36 23.06 17.12 -11.75
N VAL A 37 23.52 15.94 -12.18
CA VAL A 37 23.00 14.65 -11.71
C VAL A 37 23.31 14.46 -10.22
N THR A 38 24.50 14.86 -9.79
CA THR A 38 24.95 14.75 -8.40
C THR A 38 24.16 15.67 -7.47
N MET A 39 23.96 16.94 -7.85
CA MET A 39 23.17 17.89 -7.07
C MET A 39 21.69 17.49 -6.94
N THR A 40 21.08 16.99 -8.02
CA THR A 40 19.67 16.54 -8.02
C THR A 40 19.47 15.36 -7.06
N LYS A 41 20.41 14.40 -7.03
CA LYS A 41 20.35 13.24 -6.14
C LYS A 41 20.53 13.61 -4.66
N ILE A 42 21.46 14.52 -4.36
CA ILE A 42 21.69 15.03 -3.00
C ILE A 42 20.44 15.77 -2.49
N ASN A 43 19.80 16.57 -3.33
CA ASN A 43 18.61 17.32 -2.94
C ASN A 43 17.39 16.40 -2.72
N ALA A 44 17.22 15.38 -3.55
CA ALA A 44 16.18 14.36 -3.38
C ALA A 44 16.36 13.55 -2.08
N GLN A 45 17.61 13.19 -1.74
CA GLN A 45 17.90 12.46 -0.50
C GLN A 45 17.69 13.34 0.74
N SER A 46 17.99 14.63 0.64
CA SER A 46 17.71 15.64 1.67
C SER A 46 16.20 15.83 1.91
N SER A 47 15.40 15.90 0.84
CA SER A 47 13.95 16.05 0.95
C SER A 47 13.26 14.80 1.49
N GLU A 48 13.68 13.60 1.07
CA GLU A 48 13.17 12.33 1.60
C GLU A 48 13.47 12.17 3.10
N SER A 49 14.69 12.53 3.52
CA SER A 49 15.09 12.51 4.93
C SER A 49 14.26 13.48 5.79
N LYS A 50 13.97 14.69 5.27
CA LYS A 50 13.09 15.66 5.94
C LYS A 50 11.66 15.14 6.06
N LEU A 51 11.10 14.59 4.99
CA LEU A 51 9.76 14.00 4.98
C LEU A 51 9.64 12.86 5.99
N ARG A 52 10.63 11.96 6.03
CA ARG A 52 10.64 10.84 6.99
C ARG A 52 10.63 11.32 8.44
N LYS A 53 11.45 12.32 8.77
CA LYS A 53 11.47 12.92 10.12
C LYS A 53 10.13 13.55 10.50
N ALA A 54 9.51 14.28 9.57
CA ALA A 54 8.19 14.87 9.79
C ALA A 54 7.11 13.81 10.02
N LEU A 55 7.13 12.73 9.23
CA LEU A 55 6.22 11.59 9.39
C LEU A 55 6.39 10.89 10.75
N GLU A 56 7.63 10.71 11.21
CA GLU A 56 7.92 10.10 12.51
C GLU A 56 7.45 11.01 13.65
N ALA A 57 7.69 12.32 13.58
CA ALA A 57 7.27 13.29 14.60
C ALA A 57 5.74 13.35 14.75
N LEU A 58 4.99 13.18 13.66
CA LEU A 58 3.52 13.17 13.66
C LEU A 58 2.91 11.79 13.92
N GLY A 59 3.73 10.76 14.18
CA GLY A 59 3.25 9.38 14.36
C GLY A 59 2.70 8.72 13.09
N LEU A 60 2.82 9.36 11.93
CA LEU A 60 2.29 8.90 10.64
C LEU A 60 3.13 7.76 10.03
N ASN A 61 4.34 7.51 10.55
CA ASN A 61 5.20 6.40 10.11
C ASN A 61 5.10 5.15 11.00
N THR A 62 4.40 5.23 12.13
CA THR A 62 4.25 4.13 13.08
C THR A 62 3.41 3.01 12.48
N GLN A 63 3.76 1.76 12.79
CA GLN A 63 3.13 0.57 12.24
C GLN A 63 2.41 -0.21 13.35
N LEU A 64 1.33 -0.90 12.98
CA LEU A 64 0.79 -1.97 13.81
C LEU A 64 1.86 -3.05 14.03
N PRO A 65 1.80 -3.76 15.17
CA PRO A 65 2.77 -4.80 15.44
C PRO A 65 2.64 -5.94 14.43
N PRO A 66 3.75 -6.61 14.03
CA PRO A 66 3.73 -7.64 12.99
C PRO A 66 2.81 -8.84 13.29
N ASN A 67 2.55 -9.11 14.56
CA ASN A 67 1.65 -10.17 15.03
C ASN A 67 0.16 -9.74 15.08
N HIS A 68 -0.18 -8.52 14.67
CA HIS A 68 -1.56 -8.07 14.63
C HIS A 68 -2.39 -8.93 13.65
N PRO A 69 -3.62 -9.38 13.98
CA PRO A 69 -4.38 -10.32 13.15
C PRO A 69 -4.56 -9.90 11.69
N LEU A 70 -4.88 -8.63 11.43
CA LEU A 70 -4.97 -8.10 10.07
C LEU A 70 -3.64 -8.13 9.31
N ILE A 71 -2.52 -7.90 10.01
CA ILE A 71 -1.19 -7.91 9.39
C ILE A 71 -0.79 -9.34 9.06
N VAL A 72 -0.95 -10.27 9.99
CA VAL A 72 -0.69 -11.70 9.75
C VAL A 72 -1.53 -12.23 8.59
N MET A 73 -2.83 -11.94 8.58
CA MET A 73 -3.72 -12.36 7.49
C MET A 73 -3.29 -11.76 6.15
N PHE A 74 -2.99 -10.46 6.12
CA PHE A 74 -2.61 -9.77 4.88
C PHE A 74 -1.28 -10.28 4.33
N THR A 75 -0.28 -10.47 5.19
CA THR A 75 1.01 -11.05 4.82
C THR A 75 0.83 -12.44 4.19
N LYS A 76 0.10 -13.35 4.85
CA LYS A 76 -0.16 -14.69 4.32
C LYS A 76 -0.85 -14.66 2.95
N THR A 77 -1.74 -13.69 2.76
CA THR A 77 -2.45 -13.55 1.49
C THR A 77 -1.54 -13.01 0.38
N LEU A 78 -0.61 -12.13 0.74
CA LEU A 78 0.40 -11.62 -0.18
C LEU A 78 1.45 -12.68 -0.53
N GLU A 79 1.83 -13.56 0.40
CA GLU A 79 2.71 -14.71 0.14
C GLU A 79 2.11 -15.62 -0.94
N ILE A 80 0.80 -15.88 -0.90
CA ILE A 80 0.10 -16.68 -1.91
C ILE A 80 0.16 -16.01 -3.29
N SER A 81 0.00 -14.69 -3.36
CA SER A 81 -0.15 -13.95 -4.63
C SER A 81 1.16 -13.44 -5.22
N HIS A 82 2.17 -13.15 -4.41
CA HIS A 82 3.44 -12.52 -4.82
C HIS A 82 4.67 -13.39 -4.53
N GLY A 83 4.48 -14.57 -3.93
CA GLY A 83 5.55 -15.43 -3.45
C GLY A 83 6.13 -14.96 -2.11
N ASN A 84 6.89 -15.85 -1.50
CA ASN A 84 7.57 -15.57 -0.23
C ASN A 84 8.59 -14.43 -0.39
N ASP A 85 8.74 -13.62 0.65
CA ASP A 85 9.74 -12.55 0.76
C ASP A 85 9.72 -11.41 -0.26
N SER A 86 8.66 -11.30 -1.08
CA SER A 86 8.50 -10.24 -2.07
C SER A 86 8.65 -8.83 -1.46
N GLN A 87 9.53 -8.03 -2.06
CA GLN A 87 9.71 -6.63 -1.64
C GLN A 87 8.44 -5.80 -1.84
N ALA A 88 7.67 -6.10 -2.89
CA ALA A 88 6.37 -5.46 -3.12
C ALA A 88 5.39 -5.80 -1.99
N ALA A 89 5.32 -7.08 -1.58
CA ALA A 89 4.47 -7.51 -0.46
C ALA A 89 4.86 -6.80 0.84
N LYS A 90 6.16 -6.72 1.16
CA LYS A 90 6.68 -6.00 2.34
C LYS A 90 6.26 -4.52 2.34
N ASN A 91 6.31 -3.88 1.18
CA ASN A 91 5.86 -2.48 1.02
C ASN A 91 4.36 -2.34 1.23
N TYR A 92 3.55 -3.27 0.69
CA TYR A 92 2.09 -3.24 0.85
C TYR A 92 1.69 -3.42 2.31
N VAL A 93 2.28 -4.40 3.00
CA VAL A 93 2.08 -4.63 4.43
C VAL A 93 2.45 -3.37 5.22
N SER A 94 3.59 -2.77 4.93
CA SER A 94 4.02 -1.55 5.62
C SER A 94 3.05 -0.39 5.43
N ASN A 95 2.56 -0.17 4.20
CA ASN A 95 1.60 0.90 3.90
C ASN A 95 0.29 0.69 4.65
N VAL A 96 -0.25 -0.52 4.61
CA VAL A 96 -1.49 -0.88 5.32
C VAL A 96 -1.31 -0.76 6.83
N SER A 97 -0.19 -1.23 7.35
CA SER A 97 0.13 -1.18 8.77
C SER A 97 0.16 0.24 9.32
N ARG A 98 0.75 1.19 8.57
CA ARG A 98 0.78 2.61 8.97
C ARG A 98 -0.61 3.25 9.05
N VAL A 99 -1.44 3.00 8.04
CA VAL A 99 -2.81 3.53 8.00
C VAL A 99 -3.62 3.00 9.18
N LEU A 100 -3.59 1.68 9.39
CA LEU A 100 -4.38 1.07 10.47
C LEU A 100 -3.86 1.43 11.86
N CYS A 101 -2.56 1.67 12.01
CA CYS A 101 -1.99 2.19 13.26
C CYS A 101 -2.52 3.60 13.55
N TYR A 102 -2.57 4.46 12.54
CA TYR A 102 -3.16 5.78 12.67
C TYR A 102 -4.65 5.72 13.04
N VAL A 103 -5.44 4.91 12.34
CA VAL A 103 -6.87 4.72 12.65
C VAL A 103 -7.04 4.25 14.10
N HIS A 104 -6.22 3.30 14.56
CA HIS A 104 -6.24 2.85 15.95
C HIS A 104 -6.02 4.02 16.93
N GLN A 105 -4.99 4.84 16.68
CA GLN A 105 -4.67 5.99 17.54
C GLN A 105 -5.80 7.01 17.58
N GLN A 106 -6.41 7.32 16.43
CA GLN A 106 -7.52 8.28 16.38
C GLN A 106 -8.78 7.77 17.05
N LEU A 107 -9.08 6.48 16.89
CA LEU A 107 -10.17 5.83 17.61
C LEU A 107 -9.94 5.88 19.14
N ALA A 108 -8.73 5.57 19.60
CA ALA A 108 -8.38 5.67 21.02
C ALA A 108 -8.47 7.12 21.54
N ALA A 109 -7.97 8.10 20.77
CA ALA A 109 -8.04 9.52 21.11
C ALA A 109 -9.48 10.05 21.21
N ASN A 110 -10.40 9.46 20.44
CA ASN A 110 -11.82 9.79 20.47
C ASN A 110 -12.63 8.95 21.47
N ASN A 111 -11.98 8.34 22.46
CA ASN A 111 -12.60 7.49 23.48
C ASN A 111 -13.33 6.25 22.92
N LEU A 112 -12.92 5.77 21.74
CA LEU A 112 -13.44 4.59 21.08
C LEU A 112 -12.31 3.57 20.82
N PRO A 113 -11.54 3.13 21.83
CA PRO A 113 -10.41 2.25 21.60
C PRO A 113 -10.85 0.94 20.92
N PRO A 114 -10.19 0.53 19.82
CA PRO A 114 -10.51 -0.71 19.12
C PRO A 114 -10.38 -1.91 20.07
N LYS A 115 -11.44 -2.71 20.19
CA LYS A 115 -11.46 -3.94 21.01
C LYS A 115 -11.16 -5.17 20.16
N HIS A 116 -11.49 -5.08 18.88
CA HIS A 116 -11.30 -6.14 17.91
C HIS A 116 -10.68 -5.59 16.63
N TRP A 117 -9.89 -6.40 15.92
CA TRP A 117 -9.25 -5.97 14.68
C TRP A 117 -10.26 -5.49 13.62
N ALA A 118 -11.50 -6.00 13.68
CA ALA A 118 -12.57 -5.61 12.77
C ALA A 118 -13.01 -4.15 12.96
N ASP A 119 -12.80 -3.57 14.14
CA ASP A 119 -13.13 -2.17 14.44
C ASP A 119 -12.26 -1.24 13.60
N LEU A 120 -11.01 -1.62 13.32
CA LEU A 120 -10.10 -0.83 12.49
C LEU A 120 -10.59 -0.74 11.05
N VAL A 121 -11.08 -1.84 10.47
CA VAL A 121 -11.54 -1.90 9.05
C VAL A 121 -13.00 -1.48 8.87
N SER A 122 -13.71 -1.27 9.97
CA SER A 122 -15.10 -0.79 9.98
C SER A 122 -15.21 0.63 10.54
N ALA A 123 -14.07 1.26 10.83
CA ALA A 123 -13.99 2.64 11.29
C ALA A 123 -14.53 3.60 10.23
N ASP A 124 -14.94 4.78 10.68
CA ASP A 124 -15.36 5.86 9.78
C ASP A 124 -14.27 6.15 8.73
N VAL A 125 -14.70 6.33 7.49
CA VAL A 125 -13.83 6.65 6.35
C VAL A 125 -13.03 7.92 6.60
N GLU A 126 -13.56 8.85 7.39
CA GLU A 126 -12.90 10.11 7.73
C GLU A 126 -11.53 9.91 8.41
N PHE A 127 -11.34 8.85 9.20
CA PHE A 127 -10.01 8.55 9.79
C PHE A 127 -8.96 8.20 8.73
N TYR A 128 -9.37 7.52 7.66
CA TYR A 128 -8.49 7.20 6.55
C TYR A 128 -8.18 8.43 5.71
N VAL A 129 -9.20 9.24 5.41
CA VAL A 129 -9.06 10.49 4.66
C VAL A 129 -8.11 11.44 5.40
N ASP A 130 -8.27 11.57 6.72
CA ASP A 130 -7.39 12.41 7.54
C ASP A 130 -5.93 11.96 7.51
N PHE A 131 -5.66 10.64 7.56
CA PHE A 131 -4.30 10.12 7.40
C PHE A 131 -3.65 10.57 6.07
N PHE A 132 -4.39 10.44 4.97
CA PHE A 132 -3.87 10.82 3.66
C PHE A 132 -3.65 12.32 3.54
N ARG A 133 -4.63 13.12 3.98
CA ARG A 133 -4.53 14.58 4.01
C ARG A 133 -3.27 15.03 4.75
N ARG A 134 -3.05 14.55 5.98
CA ARG A 134 -1.89 14.95 6.79
C ARG A 134 -0.56 14.59 6.15
N ARG A 135 -0.46 13.44 5.47
CA ARG A 135 0.76 13.05 4.76
C ARG A 135 1.01 13.92 3.53
N GLU A 136 -0.05 14.33 2.84
CA GLU A 136 0.04 15.23 1.69
C GLU A 136 0.43 16.65 2.09
N GLU A 137 -0.10 17.16 3.21
CA GLU A 137 0.24 18.47 3.76
C GLU A 137 1.75 18.61 4.08
N ILE A 138 2.41 17.52 4.46
CA ILE A 138 3.87 17.49 4.71
C ILE A 138 4.70 17.11 3.47
N GLY A 139 4.06 16.98 2.30
CA GLY A 139 4.74 16.82 1.01
C GLY A 139 4.71 15.41 0.41
N GLN A 140 3.90 14.48 0.91
CA GLN A 140 3.68 13.21 0.20
C GLN A 140 2.98 13.46 -1.16
N THR A 141 3.45 12.78 -2.20
CA THR A 141 2.82 12.88 -3.53
C THR A 141 1.47 12.15 -3.59
N LYS A 142 0.56 12.67 -4.42
CA LYS A 142 -0.74 12.01 -4.70
C LYS A 142 -0.58 10.59 -5.22
N ALA A 143 0.46 10.31 -6.02
CA ALA A 143 0.75 8.96 -6.52
C ALA A 143 1.03 7.97 -5.37
N THR A 144 1.80 8.41 -4.36
CA THR A 144 2.04 7.61 -3.15
C THR A 144 0.74 7.41 -2.38
N THR A 145 -0.09 8.44 -2.20
CA THR A 145 -1.43 8.29 -1.58
C THR A 145 -2.27 7.25 -2.31
N ILE A 146 -2.33 7.30 -3.64
CA ILE A 146 -3.06 6.31 -4.45
C ILE A 146 -2.53 4.89 -4.22
N ASN A 147 -1.21 4.71 -4.09
CA ASN A 147 -0.64 3.40 -3.78
C ASN A 147 -1.09 2.87 -2.42
N TYR A 148 -1.11 3.72 -1.38
CA TYR A 148 -1.66 3.33 -0.08
C TYR A 148 -3.14 2.92 -0.19
N MET A 149 -3.96 3.71 -0.89
CA MET A 149 -5.38 3.40 -1.08
C MET A 149 -5.59 2.07 -1.81
N LYS A 150 -4.79 1.79 -2.85
CA LYS A 150 -4.81 0.50 -3.55
C LYS A 150 -4.48 -0.66 -2.62
N ASN A 151 -3.48 -0.50 -1.74
CA ASN A 151 -3.11 -1.56 -0.79
C ASN A 151 -4.18 -1.78 0.30
N ILE A 152 -4.84 -0.72 0.77
CA ILE A 152 -5.99 -0.84 1.68
C ILE A 152 -7.15 -1.54 0.99
N ARG A 153 -7.48 -1.17 -0.25
CA ARG A 153 -8.51 -1.86 -1.03
C ARG A 153 -8.18 -3.34 -1.18
N LEU A 154 -6.91 -3.69 -1.42
CA LEU A 154 -6.48 -5.08 -1.52
C LEU A 154 -6.75 -5.86 -0.23
N LEU A 155 -6.41 -5.29 0.95
CA LEU A 155 -6.76 -5.88 2.25
C LEU A 155 -8.28 -6.13 2.38
N LEU A 156 -9.10 -5.13 2.05
CA LEU A 156 -10.55 -5.20 2.21
C LEU A 156 -11.20 -6.21 1.25
N THR A 157 -10.67 -6.37 0.04
CA THR A 157 -11.12 -7.40 -0.90
C THR A 157 -10.88 -8.81 -0.37
N PHE A 158 -9.71 -9.07 0.23
CA PHE A 158 -9.39 -10.40 0.78
C PHE A 158 -10.28 -10.79 1.97
N ARG A 159 -10.72 -9.82 2.77
CA ARG A 159 -11.73 -10.05 3.82
C ARG A 159 -13.03 -10.63 3.26
N ILE A 160 -13.47 -10.14 2.10
CA ILE A 160 -14.72 -10.58 1.46
C ILE A 160 -14.52 -11.99 0.87
N ALA A 161 -13.41 -12.23 0.17
CA ALA A 161 -13.14 -13.52 -0.46
C ALA A 161 -13.06 -14.69 0.54
N ILE A 162 -12.45 -14.49 1.72
CA ILE A 162 -12.37 -15.54 2.75
C ILE A 162 -13.76 -15.85 3.35
N LYS A 163 -14.63 -14.85 3.53
CA LYS A 163 -16.00 -15.07 4.00
C LYS A 163 -16.85 -15.88 3.00
N GLU A 164 -16.66 -15.66 1.70
CA GLU A 164 -17.43 -16.39 0.68
C GLU A 164 -16.92 -17.84 0.49
N HIS A 165 -15.60 -18.08 0.56
CA HIS A 165 -15.06 -19.45 0.50
C HIS A 165 -15.49 -20.33 1.69
N GLN A 166 -15.65 -19.75 2.89
CA GLN A 166 -16.13 -20.48 4.06
C GLN A 166 -17.62 -20.84 3.99
N LYS A 167 -18.44 -20.06 3.27
CA LYS A 167 -19.85 -20.39 3.02
C LYS A 167 -20.03 -21.51 1.99
N CYS A 168 -19.16 -21.59 0.99
CA CYS A 168 -19.23 -22.62 -0.05
C CYS A 168 -18.65 -23.98 0.37
N SER A 169 -18.02 -24.06 1.56
CA SER A 169 -17.40 -25.29 2.07
C SER A 169 -18.16 -25.90 3.26
N ALA A 170 -19.36 -25.39 3.55
CA ALA A 170 -20.30 -25.87 4.58
C ALA A 170 -21.55 -26.45 3.91
#